data_AF-A0AAE8T3J0-F1
#
_entry.id   AF-A0AAE8T3J0-F1
#
_cell.length_a   1.000
_cell.length_b   1.000
_cell.length_c   1.000
_cell.angle_alpha   90.00
_cell.angle_beta   90.00
_cell.angle_gamma   90.00
#
_symmetry.space_group_name_H-M   'P 1'
#
loop_
_entity.id
_entity.type
_entity.pdbx_description
1 polymer ?
#
loop_
_entity_poly.entity_id
_entity_poly.type
_entity_poly.pdbx_seq_one_letter_code
_entity_poly.pdbx_strand_id
1 'polypeptide(L)'
;MRVDNLHPRMTNNILKTALCASLLALATAGTASAKALDDALDCHSTGHKFVAPLLAAGDIQSEPMHVESNSVNAFRTSHSLTAYGFGVYVVLGYQANDPIFRTGDGTPIGDWAYGVVVRGTKSAVEEAVRKAGSDATVRQAFPFLTAIVCSSD
;
A
#
# COMPACT_ATOMS: atom_id res chain seq x y z
N MET A 1 -54.62 34.18 67.98
CA MET A 1 -53.95 33.20 68.87
C MET A 1 -52.64 32.82 68.17
N ARG A 2 -51.45 33.19 68.68
CA ARG A 2 -50.60 32.41 69.62
C ARG A 2 -50.55 30.93 69.22
N VAL A 3 -49.42 30.24 69.02
CA VAL A 3 -48.07 30.34 69.61
C VAL A 3 -47.09 29.44 68.82
N ASP A 4 -45.88 29.94 68.62
CA ASP A 4 -44.54 29.34 68.79
C ASP A 4 -44.20 27.88 68.41
N ASN A 5 -43.29 27.78 67.43
CA ASN A 5 -41.99 27.08 67.38
C ASN A 5 -41.73 25.75 68.11
N LEU A 6 -41.16 24.79 67.36
CA LEU A 6 -40.10 23.89 67.84
C LEU A 6 -39.08 23.59 66.71
N HIS A 7 -37.80 23.90 66.97
CA HIS A 7 -36.58 23.55 66.19
C HIS A 7 -36.18 22.07 66.42
N PRO A 8 -35.01 21.55 65.96
CA PRO A 8 -34.33 21.55 64.64
C PRO A 8 -33.82 20.13 64.24
N ARG A 9 -33.35 19.90 62.99
CA ARG A 9 -32.06 19.22 62.71
C ARG A 9 -31.70 19.20 61.22
N MET A 10 -30.45 19.57 60.94
CA MET A 10 -29.77 19.50 59.64
C MET A 10 -29.64 18.07 59.12
N THR A 11 -29.76 17.89 57.80
CA THR A 11 -28.75 17.12 57.05
C THR A 11 -28.74 17.52 55.57
N ASN A 12 -27.61 18.09 55.15
CA ASN A 12 -27.22 18.33 53.76
C ASN A 12 -27.33 17.05 52.94
N ASN A 13 -27.96 17.11 51.77
CA ASN A 13 -27.66 16.18 50.68
C ASN A 13 -27.44 16.97 49.39
N ILE A 14 -26.14 17.16 49.14
CA ILE A 14 -25.44 17.61 47.94
C ILE A 14 -26.23 17.23 46.67
N LEU A 15 -26.85 18.25 46.06
CA LEU A 15 -27.45 18.10 44.74
C LEU A 15 -26.32 18.03 43.72
N LYS A 16 -26.10 16.83 43.19
CA LYS A 16 -25.04 16.47 42.24
C LYS A 16 -25.12 17.37 41.01
N THR A 17 -24.15 18.25 40.84
CA THR A 17 -23.89 18.96 39.57
C THR A 17 -23.54 17.93 38.51
N ALA A 18 -24.46 17.67 37.58
CA ALA A 18 -24.20 16.90 36.39
C ALA A 18 -23.34 17.75 35.42
N LEU A 19 -22.03 17.49 35.41
CA LEU A 19 -21.13 18.04 34.41
C LEU A 19 -21.30 17.22 33.12
N CYS A 20 -22.04 17.76 32.15
CA CYS A 20 -22.08 17.22 30.80
C CYS A 20 -20.71 17.41 30.14
N ALA A 21 -19.82 16.43 30.28
CA ALA A 21 -18.60 16.35 29.50
C ALA A 21 -18.96 15.95 28.05
N SER A 22 -19.05 16.94 27.17
CA SER A 22 -19.17 16.71 25.74
C SER A 22 -17.85 16.13 25.20
N LEU A 23 -17.82 14.81 25.01
CA LEU A 23 -16.76 14.10 24.30
C LEU A 23 -16.80 14.51 22.82
N LEU A 24 -15.84 15.33 22.41
CA LEU A 24 -15.58 15.63 21.01
C LEU A 24 -14.95 14.38 20.38
N ALA A 25 -15.77 13.51 19.79
CA ALA A 25 -15.26 12.41 18.97
C ALA A 25 -14.68 13.00 17.68
N LEU A 26 -13.35 13.16 17.62
CA LEU A 26 -12.65 13.37 16.37
C LEU A 26 -12.82 12.10 15.54
N ALA A 27 -13.78 12.11 14.62
CA ALA A 27 -13.83 11.14 13.54
C ALA A 27 -12.59 11.38 12.66
N THR A 28 -11.53 10.58 12.87
CA THR A 28 -10.48 10.44 11.85
C THR A 28 -11.16 9.80 10.65
N ALA A 29 -11.62 10.62 9.71
CA ALA A 29 -11.93 10.17 8.37
C ALA A 29 -10.63 9.57 7.84
N GLY A 30 -10.50 8.24 7.95
CA GLY A 30 -9.35 7.52 7.43
C GLY A 30 -9.35 7.71 5.93
N THR A 31 -8.54 8.66 5.45
CA THR A 31 -8.18 8.67 4.03
C THR A 31 -7.48 7.34 3.81
N ALA A 32 -8.08 6.46 3.00
CA ALA A 32 -7.43 5.23 2.58
C ALA A 32 -6.10 5.62 1.92
N SER A 33 -5.01 5.55 2.68
CA SER A 33 -3.68 5.89 2.18
C SER A 33 -3.28 4.79 1.23
N ALA A 34 -2.78 5.17 0.05
CA ALA A 34 -2.19 4.19 -0.85
C ALA A 34 -1.02 3.50 -0.14
N LYS A 35 -0.93 2.17 -0.29
CA LYS A 35 0.17 1.38 0.26
C LYS A 35 1.41 1.63 -0.60
N ALA A 36 2.48 2.11 0.02
CA ALA A 36 3.77 2.31 -0.65
C ALA A 36 4.53 0.99 -0.80
N LEU A 37 5.22 0.83 -1.92
CA LEU A 37 6.04 -0.34 -2.26
C LEU A 37 7.54 -0.01 -2.32
N ASP A 38 7.93 1.20 -1.95
CA ASP A 38 9.28 1.77 -2.09
C ASP A 38 10.35 0.85 -1.48
N ASP A 39 10.18 0.45 -0.21
CA ASP A 39 11.13 -0.42 0.51
C ASP A 39 11.28 -1.80 -0.12
N ALA A 40 10.27 -2.27 -0.84
CA ALA A 40 10.28 -3.59 -1.48
C ALA A 40 10.95 -3.57 -2.87
N LEU A 41 11.30 -2.38 -3.39
CA LEU A 41 11.92 -2.16 -4.69
C LEU A 41 13.43 -1.83 -4.55
N ASP A 42 14.11 -2.43 -3.58
CA ASP A 42 15.55 -2.25 -3.30
C ASP A 42 16.45 -3.25 -4.03
N CYS A 43 15.88 -4.16 -4.83
CA CYS A 43 16.57 -5.22 -5.55
C CYS A 43 17.24 -6.31 -4.68
N HIS A 44 16.90 -6.41 -3.39
CA HIS A 44 17.40 -7.46 -2.48
C HIS A 44 16.39 -8.61 -2.22
N SER A 45 15.32 -8.66 -3.01
CA SER A 45 14.25 -9.66 -2.93
C SER A 45 14.20 -10.58 -4.17
N THR A 46 13.15 -11.40 -4.28
CA THR A 46 12.85 -12.23 -5.46
C THR A 46 11.42 -12.02 -5.92
N GLY A 47 11.08 -12.53 -7.11
CA GLY A 47 9.73 -12.51 -7.67
C GLY A 47 8.65 -12.92 -6.68
N HIS A 48 8.78 -14.10 -6.07
CA HIS A 48 7.81 -14.62 -5.11
C HIS A 48 7.68 -13.73 -3.88
N LYS A 49 8.81 -13.36 -3.27
CA LYS A 49 8.82 -12.58 -2.03
C LYS A 49 8.19 -11.21 -2.21
N PHE A 50 8.27 -10.65 -3.42
CA PHE A 50 7.61 -9.38 -3.75
C PHE A 50 6.11 -9.56 -4.04
N VAL A 51 5.71 -10.54 -4.85
CA VAL A 51 4.32 -10.67 -5.35
C VAL A 51 3.40 -11.42 -4.37
N ALA A 52 3.87 -12.49 -3.72
CA ALA A 52 3.02 -13.33 -2.89
C ALA A 52 2.33 -12.57 -1.73
N PRO A 53 2.99 -11.64 -1.01
CA PRO A 53 2.32 -10.84 0.01
C PRO A 53 1.21 -9.93 -0.55
N LEU A 54 1.38 -9.40 -1.78
CA LEU A 54 0.39 -8.56 -2.43
C LEU A 54 -0.84 -9.37 -2.87
N LEU A 55 -0.63 -10.60 -3.34
CA LEU A 55 -1.71 -11.55 -3.62
C LEU A 55 -2.48 -11.91 -2.34
N ALA A 56 -1.77 -12.25 -1.27
CA ALA A 56 -2.36 -12.63 0.00
C ALA A 56 -3.17 -11.49 0.64
N ALA A 57 -2.72 -10.24 0.49
CA ALA A 57 -3.43 -9.06 0.96
C ALA A 57 -4.62 -8.64 0.05
N GLY A 58 -4.76 -9.25 -1.13
CA GLY A 58 -5.74 -8.84 -2.13
C GLY A 58 -5.42 -7.48 -2.76
N ASP A 59 -4.18 -7.00 -2.66
CA ASP A 59 -3.74 -5.71 -3.22
C ASP A 59 -3.62 -5.75 -4.75
N ILE A 60 -3.49 -6.95 -5.32
CA ILE A 60 -3.47 -7.23 -6.75
C ILE A 60 -4.41 -8.40 -7.09
N GLN A 61 -4.84 -8.47 -8.34
CA GLN A 61 -5.63 -9.59 -8.84
C GLN A 61 -4.79 -10.87 -8.92
N SER A 62 -5.39 -12.01 -8.61
CA SER A 62 -4.71 -13.31 -8.68
C SER A 62 -4.38 -13.74 -10.10
N GLU A 63 -5.18 -13.28 -11.06
CA GLU A 63 -4.98 -13.54 -12.47
C GLU A 63 -4.12 -12.44 -13.09
N PRO A 64 -2.96 -12.77 -13.71
CA PRO A 64 -2.20 -11.78 -14.45
C PRO A 64 -3.03 -11.31 -15.65
N MET A 65 -3.11 -10.01 -15.86
CA MET A 65 -3.80 -9.44 -17.03
C MET A 65 -3.03 -9.64 -18.33
N HIS A 66 -1.72 -9.90 -18.21
CA HIS A 66 -0.85 -10.22 -19.33
C HIS A 66 0.37 -11.01 -18.83
N VAL A 67 0.89 -11.87 -19.69
CA VAL A 67 2.16 -12.58 -19.48
C VAL A 67 3.01 -12.27 -20.70
N GLU A 68 4.12 -11.58 -20.49
CA GLU A 68 5.08 -11.25 -21.53
C GLU A 68 5.77 -12.51 -22.05
N SER A 69 6.31 -12.49 -23.26
CA SER A 69 7.00 -13.64 -23.85
C SER A 69 8.21 -14.08 -23.01
N ASN A 70 8.85 -13.15 -22.29
CA ASN A 70 9.93 -13.44 -21.34
C ASN A 70 9.45 -13.89 -19.95
N SER A 71 8.20 -14.35 -19.85
CA SER A 71 7.54 -14.86 -18.64
C SER A 71 7.27 -13.84 -17.53
N VAL A 72 7.50 -12.54 -17.75
CA VAL A 72 7.06 -11.52 -16.77
C VAL A 72 5.54 -11.43 -16.74
N ASN A 73 4.95 -11.64 -15.58
CA ASN A 73 3.51 -11.56 -15.36
C ASN A 73 3.17 -10.14 -14.91
N ALA A 74 2.13 -9.55 -15.50
CA ALA A 74 1.60 -8.24 -15.12
C ALA A 74 0.25 -8.40 -14.40
N PHE A 75 0.18 -8.01 -13.13
CA PHE A 75 -1.00 -8.10 -12.29
C PHE A 75 -1.65 -6.73 -12.11
N ARG A 76 -2.98 -6.67 -12.26
CA ARG A 76 -3.75 -5.45 -11.99
C ARG A 76 -3.77 -5.18 -10.49
N THR A 77 -3.70 -3.90 -10.11
CA THR A 77 -3.94 -3.51 -8.71
C THR A 77 -5.44 -3.55 -8.40
N SER A 78 -5.78 -4.04 -7.21
CA SER A 78 -7.14 -4.02 -6.64
C SER A 78 -7.30 -2.83 -5.68
N HIS A 79 -6.19 -2.37 -5.09
CA HIS A 79 -6.13 -1.19 -4.22
C HIS A 79 -5.18 -0.14 -4.79
N SER A 80 -5.25 1.09 -4.26
CA SER A 80 -4.29 2.13 -4.61
C SER A 80 -2.91 1.78 -4.03
N LEU A 81 -1.94 1.56 -4.91
CA LEU A 81 -0.54 1.32 -4.57
C LEU A 81 0.33 2.45 -5.13
N THR A 82 1.41 2.78 -4.44
CA THR A 82 2.40 3.76 -4.91
C THR A 82 3.81 3.17 -4.88
N ALA A 83 4.68 3.66 -5.76
CA ALA A 83 6.11 3.45 -5.71
C ALA A 83 6.83 4.78 -5.97
N TYR A 84 7.66 5.21 -5.04
CA TYR A 84 8.43 6.46 -5.05
C TYR A 84 7.54 7.70 -5.32
N GLY A 85 6.34 7.69 -4.75
CA GLY A 85 5.34 8.75 -4.93
C GLY A 85 4.51 8.68 -6.22
N PHE A 86 4.74 7.71 -7.10
CA PHE A 86 3.96 7.51 -8.31
C PHE A 86 2.91 6.42 -8.14
N GLY A 87 1.71 6.62 -8.70
CA GLY A 87 0.65 5.61 -8.67
C GLY A 87 0.96 4.40 -9.55
N VAL A 88 0.96 3.21 -8.95
CA VAL A 88 1.20 1.94 -9.65
C VAL A 88 0.05 1.63 -10.60
N TYR A 89 0.40 1.28 -11.84
CA TYR A 89 -0.51 0.84 -12.90
C TYR A 89 -0.66 -0.68 -12.88
N VAL A 90 0.45 -1.41 -12.85
CA VAL A 90 0.50 -2.87 -12.68
C VAL A 90 1.70 -3.28 -11.82
N VAL A 91 1.56 -4.41 -11.15
CA VAL A 91 2.65 -5.10 -10.45
C VAL A 91 3.23 -6.15 -11.39
N LEU A 92 4.56 -6.25 -11.44
CA LEU A 92 5.28 -7.19 -12.28
C LEU A 92 5.91 -8.28 -11.40
N GLY A 93 5.93 -9.51 -11.91
CA GLY A 93 6.63 -10.60 -11.25
C GLY A 93 6.90 -11.81 -12.13
N TYR A 94 7.99 -12.48 -11.83
CA TYR A 94 8.37 -13.77 -12.38
C TYR A 94 9.38 -14.45 -11.44
N GLN A 95 9.29 -15.76 -11.31
CA GLN A 95 10.29 -16.58 -10.66
C GLN A 95 10.21 -18.00 -11.23
N ALA A 96 11.36 -18.56 -11.57
CA ALA A 96 11.44 -19.91 -12.11
C ALA A 96 10.90 -20.94 -11.11
N ASN A 97 10.13 -21.92 -11.62
CA ASN A 97 9.54 -23.01 -10.86
C ASN A 97 8.58 -22.58 -9.73
N ASP A 98 8.01 -21.38 -9.82
CA ASP A 98 7.07 -20.87 -8.84
C ASP A 98 5.63 -20.91 -9.37
N PRO A 99 4.70 -21.60 -8.69
CA PRO A 99 3.36 -21.82 -9.21
C PRO A 99 2.48 -20.56 -9.25
N ILE A 100 2.88 -19.45 -8.62
CA ILE A 100 2.10 -18.20 -8.71
C ILE A 100 2.28 -17.50 -10.07
N PHE A 101 3.35 -17.84 -10.81
CA PHE A 101 3.66 -17.22 -12.09
C PHE A 101 3.35 -18.17 -13.24
N ARG A 102 2.80 -17.59 -14.32
CA ARG A 102 2.64 -18.28 -15.59
C ARG A 102 3.89 -18.10 -16.43
N THR A 103 4.20 -19.10 -17.24
CA THR A 103 5.31 -19.04 -18.19
C THR A 103 4.83 -18.45 -19.51
N GLY A 104 5.63 -17.55 -20.07
CA GLY A 104 5.44 -17.04 -21.43
C GLY A 104 5.88 -18.06 -22.49
N ASP A 105 5.81 -17.67 -23.76
CA ASP A 105 6.15 -18.50 -24.91
C ASP A 105 7.61 -18.35 -25.38
N GLY A 106 8.37 -17.42 -24.80
CA GLY A 106 9.76 -17.15 -25.11
C GLY A 106 10.74 -17.54 -24.00
N THR A 107 11.98 -17.06 -24.13
CA THR A 107 13.03 -17.27 -23.13
C THR A 107 12.74 -16.41 -21.89
N PRO A 108 12.68 -16.99 -20.69
CA PRO A 108 12.51 -16.22 -19.46
C PRO A 108 13.55 -15.12 -19.28
N ILE A 109 13.15 -14.03 -18.62
CA ILE A 109 14.02 -12.87 -18.36
C ILE A 109 15.24 -13.18 -17.47
N GLY A 110 15.22 -14.30 -16.74
CA GLY A 110 16.27 -14.72 -15.80
C GLY A 110 15.72 -15.82 -14.89
N ASP A 111 16.27 -15.95 -13.68
CA ASP A 111 15.70 -16.81 -12.62
C ASP A 111 14.53 -16.13 -11.90
N TRP A 112 14.58 -14.80 -11.78
CA TRP A 112 13.49 -14.00 -11.22
C TRP A 112 13.50 -12.57 -11.74
N ALA A 113 12.32 -11.95 -11.71
CA ALA A 113 12.14 -10.52 -11.89
C ALA A 113 10.94 -10.03 -11.09
N TYR A 114 10.98 -8.79 -10.64
CA TYR A 114 9.83 -8.14 -10.01
C TYR A 114 9.90 -6.64 -10.17
N GLY A 115 8.77 -5.97 -9.95
CA GLY A 115 8.72 -4.54 -10.03
C GLY A 115 7.32 -4.01 -10.23
N VAL A 116 7.25 -2.81 -10.76
CA VAL A 116 5.98 -2.12 -11.04
C VAL A 116 6.09 -1.34 -12.33
N VAL A 117 4.94 -1.12 -12.98
CA VAL A 117 4.77 -0.02 -13.93
C VAL A 117 4.05 1.10 -13.19
N VAL A 118 4.59 2.30 -13.19
CA VAL A 118 3.99 3.49 -12.56
C VAL A 118 3.55 4.52 -13.58
N ARG A 119 2.59 5.35 -13.20
CA ARG A 119 2.17 6.54 -13.96
C ARG A 119 3.17 7.67 -13.71
N GLY A 120 4.02 7.94 -14.68
CA GLY A 120 5.07 8.95 -14.59
C GLY A 120 5.95 8.94 -15.84
N THR A 121 6.56 10.09 -16.15
CA THR A 121 7.58 10.16 -17.20
C THR A 121 8.84 9.45 -16.75
N LYS A 122 9.58 8.87 -17.70
CA LYS A 122 10.82 8.15 -17.41
C LYS A 122 11.79 8.98 -16.56
N SER A 123 12.01 10.24 -16.94
CA SER A 123 12.94 11.14 -16.23
C SER A 123 12.53 11.44 -14.78
N ALA A 124 11.24 11.64 -14.51
CA ALA A 124 10.77 11.90 -13.16
C ALA A 124 10.87 10.65 -12.27
N VAL A 125 10.62 9.48 -12.85
CA VAL A 125 10.72 8.21 -12.15
C VAL A 125 12.19 7.85 -11.88
N GLU A 126 13.09 8.02 -12.85
CA GLU A 126 14.54 7.86 -12.67
C GLU A 126 15.08 8.75 -11.55
N GLU A 127 14.67 10.01 -11.49
CA GLU A 127 15.06 10.93 -10.43
C GLU A 127 14.63 10.42 -9.05
N ALA A 128 13.39 9.96 -8.92
CA ALA A 128 12.85 9.50 -7.64
C ALA A 128 13.50 8.20 -7.17
N VAL A 129 13.70 7.22 -8.07
CA VAL A 129 14.41 5.96 -7.78
C VAL A 129 15.83 6.25 -7.33
N ARG A 130 16.55 7.12 -8.05
CA ARG A 130 17.91 7.53 -7.70
C ARG A 130 17.98 8.24 -6.35
N LYS A 131 17.01 9.12 -6.05
CA LYS A 131 16.93 9.82 -4.76
C LYS A 131 16.67 8.86 -3.60
N ALA A 132 15.91 7.79 -3.84
CA ALA A 132 15.66 6.75 -2.86
C ALA A 132 16.85 5.79 -2.66
N GLY A 133 17.86 5.82 -3.55
CA GLY A 133 19.03 4.95 -3.48
C GLY A 133 18.72 3.50 -3.86
N SER A 134 17.67 3.27 -4.65
CA SER A 134 17.31 1.94 -5.14
C SER A 134 18.14 1.56 -6.38
N ASP A 135 18.52 0.29 -6.46
CA ASP A 135 19.25 -0.30 -7.58
C ASP A 135 18.32 -0.71 -8.75
N ALA A 136 17.02 -0.39 -8.67
CA ALA A 136 16.06 -0.79 -9.67
C ALA A 136 16.32 -0.12 -11.03
N THR A 137 16.20 -0.91 -12.09
CA THR A 137 16.30 -0.41 -13.45
C THR A 137 15.00 0.29 -13.86
N VAL A 138 15.13 1.48 -14.41
CA VAL A 138 13.99 2.26 -14.92
C VAL A 138 13.91 2.17 -16.45
N ARG A 139 12.77 1.73 -16.98
CA ARG A 139 12.54 1.62 -18.43
C ARG A 139 11.20 2.24 -18.82
N GLN A 140 11.16 2.91 -19.97
CA GLN A 140 9.90 3.41 -20.51
C GLN A 140 9.06 2.22 -21.02
N ALA A 141 7.85 2.06 -20.51
CA ALA A 141 6.93 1.01 -20.94
C ALA A 141 5.95 1.53 -22.01
N PHE A 142 5.44 2.75 -21.82
CA PHE A 142 4.54 3.45 -22.73
C PHE A 142 4.63 4.97 -22.49
N PRO A 143 4.11 5.85 -23.36
CA PRO A 143 3.88 7.24 -22.98
C PRO A 143 3.25 7.39 -21.57
N PHE A 144 3.96 8.10 -20.69
CA PHE A 144 3.60 8.33 -19.27
C PHE A 144 3.47 7.08 -18.39
N LEU A 145 3.94 5.92 -18.86
CA LEU A 145 4.07 4.70 -18.06
C LEU A 145 5.52 4.24 -18.06
N THR A 146 6.06 4.08 -16.86
CA THR A 146 7.47 3.75 -16.66
C THR A 146 7.57 2.54 -15.76
N ALA A 147 8.33 1.53 -16.20
CA ALA A 147 8.65 0.35 -15.43
C ALA A 147 9.83 0.62 -14.50
N ILE A 148 9.74 0.11 -13.28
CA ILE A 148 10.80 0.05 -12.27
C ILE A 148 10.97 -1.44 -11.97
N VAL A 149 12.12 -2.01 -12.32
CA VAL A 149 12.30 -3.47 -12.35
C VAL A 149 13.61 -3.86 -11.68
N CYS A 150 13.53 -4.89 -10.84
CA CYS A 150 14.65 -5.66 -10.34
C CYS A 150 14.63 -7.06 -10.98
N SER A 151 15.79 -7.57 -11.39
CA SER A 151 15.93 -8.91 -11.99
C SER A 151 17.24 -9.55 -11.57
N SER A 152 17.29 -10.88 -11.59
CA SER A 152 18.57 -11.60 -11.67
C SER A 152 19.11 -11.41 -13.09
N ASP A 153 20.17 -10.62 -13.23
CA ASP A 153 20.83 -10.38 -14.53
C ASP A 153 21.20 -11.65 -15.31
#